data_AF-A0A1G7HTK0-F1
#
_entry.id   AF-A0A1G7HTK0-F1
#
_cell.length_a   1.000
_cell.length_b   1.000
_cell.length_c   1.000
_cell.angle_alpha   90.00
_cell.angle_beta   90.00
_cell.angle_gamma   90.00
#
_symmetry.space_group_name_H-M   'P 1'
#
loop_
_entity.id
_entity.type
_entity.pdbx_description
1 polymer ?
#
loop_
_entity_poly.entity_id
_entity_poly.type
_entity_poly.pdbx_seq_one_letter_code
_entity_poly.pdbx_strand_id
1 'polypeptide(L)'
;MASTPLARLLTRQDGLITLAQAAELGLSRRSVGRRVEAGVWTRVAPRVHLVHGDRSAPAVRVRTASLWSDGVVSGMAAAWVHDLADRPGPLVDVTVPRRRRPGRVEGVRVRRRDLDPLDVTRRRGMAVLAVPLAVLEVATALPDGDTLLDSALRRRVRFDDLLSAYRRAMGSTGSARMRELVVAAADRADSRLERMLFQLMRAAGIGGWTRNVPFRGWFLDIAFLEARLVIETDGWAWHVEPDRFQEDRRKQNALVDAGWRILRFTWKDVTTEPGAVVARIRRALATPPTQAAG
;
A
#
# COMPACT_ATOMS: atom_id res chain seq x y z
N MET A 1 27.70 -34.00 -6.97
CA MET A 1 28.46 -33.21 -7.95
C MET A 1 28.19 -31.72 -7.69
N ALA A 2 29.23 -30.90 -7.49
CA ALA A 2 29.06 -29.48 -7.24
C ALA A 2 28.43 -28.79 -8.46
N SER A 3 27.30 -28.11 -8.27
CA SER A 3 26.64 -27.35 -9.34
C SER A 3 27.55 -26.22 -9.82
N THR A 4 27.84 -26.19 -11.13
CA THR A 4 28.72 -25.18 -11.74
C THR A 4 28.19 -23.76 -11.45
N PRO A 5 29.07 -22.74 -11.36
CA PRO A 5 28.62 -21.35 -11.15
C PRO A 5 27.53 -20.90 -12.14
N LEU A 6 27.64 -21.34 -13.41
CA LEU A 6 26.63 -21.12 -14.44
C LEU A 6 25.30 -21.79 -14.08
N ALA A 7 25.30 -23.08 -13.73
CA ALA A 7 24.06 -23.80 -13.37
C ALA A 7 23.37 -23.14 -12.17
N ARG A 8 24.12 -22.74 -11.14
CA ARG A 8 23.56 -22.00 -9.98
C ARG A 8 22.97 -20.64 -10.35
N LEU A 9 23.60 -19.92 -11.29
CA LEU A 9 23.04 -18.66 -11.79
C LEU A 9 21.72 -18.90 -12.53
N LEU A 10 21.71 -19.86 -13.46
CA LEU A 10 20.54 -20.18 -14.27
C LEU A 10 19.36 -20.66 -13.42
N THR A 11 19.58 -21.51 -12.41
CA THR A 11 18.53 -21.91 -11.46
C THR A 11 17.92 -20.71 -10.72
N ARG A 12 18.75 -19.74 -10.29
CA ARG A 12 18.26 -18.53 -9.59
C ARG A 12 17.62 -17.52 -10.52
N GLN A 13 17.92 -17.59 -11.82
CA GLN A 13 17.46 -16.64 -12.83
C GLN A 13 16.52 -17.26 -13.86
N ASP A 14 15.75 -18.29 -13.51
CA ASP A 14 14.74 -18.88 -14.39
C ASP A 14 15.31 -19.26 -15.78
N GLY A 15 16.55 -19.75 -15.82
CA GLY A 15 17.25 -20.12 -17.06
C GLY A 15 17.82 -18.94 -17.85
N LEU A 16 17.78 -17.71 -17.32
CA LEU A 16 18.27 -16.51 -17.98
C LEU A 16 19.68 -16.12 -17.54
N ILE A 17 20.42 -15.50 -18.47
CA ILE A 17 21.72 -14.91 -18.23
C ILE A 17 21.92 -13.63 -19.05
N THR A 18 22.56 -12.61 -18.47
CA THR A 18 22.97 -11.42 -19.22
C THR A 18 24.33 -11.61 -19.89
N LEU A 19 24.65 -10.84 -20.93
CA LEU A 19 26.00 -10.87 -21.53
C LEU A 19 27.11 -10.48 -20.55
N ALA A 20 26.81 -9.60 -19.58
CA ALA A 20 27.77 -9.22 -18.54
C ALA A 20 28.05 -10.41 -17.60
N GLN A 21 27.00 -11.07 -17.12
CA GLN A 21 27.12 -12.27 -16.29
C GLN A 21 27.83 -13.43 -17.03
N ALA A 22 27.55 -13.60 -18.33
CA ALA A 22 28.25 -14.59 -19.14
C ALA A 22 29.75 -14.29 -19.21
N ALA A 23 30.13 -13.03 -19.40
CA ALA A 23 31.54 -12.61 -19.42
C ALA A 23 32.23 -12.82 -18.07
N GLU A 24 31.57 -12.50 -16.95
CA GLU A 24 32.04 -12.76 -15.59
C GLU A 24 32.28 -14.26 -15.33
N LEU A 25 31.53 -15.13 -16.01
CA LEU A 25 31.69 -16.58 -15.96
C LEU A 25 32.64 -17.15 -17.03
N GLY A 26 33.40 -16.30 -17.73
CA GLY A 26 34.39 -16.70 -18.72
C GLY A 26 33.83 -17.02 -20.12
N LEU A 27 32.56 -16.74 -20.39
CA LEU A 27 31.95 -16.91 -21.71
C LEU A 27 32.09 -15.64 -22.54
N SER A 28 32.89 -15.71 -23.61
CA SER A 28 33.02 -14.60 -24.56
C SER A 28 31.69 -14.31 -25.30
N ARG A 29 31.51 -13.07 -25.78
CA ARG A 29 30.36 -12.70 -26.62
C ARG A 29 30.24 -13.58 -27.87
N ARG A 30 31.38 -13.95 -28.49
CA ARG A 30 31.42 -14.87 -29.63
C ARG A 30 30.90 -16.26 -29.26
N SER A 31 31.28 -16.75 -28.09
CA SER A 31 30.80 -18.04 -27.57
C SER A 31 29.30 -18.04 -27.26
N VAL A 32 28.74 -16.91 -26.82
CA VAL A 32 27.28 -16.76 -26.66
C VAL A 32 26.60 -16.69 -28.03
N GLY A 33 27.12 -15.89 -28.97
CA GLY A 33 26.58 -15.76 -30.32
C GLY A 33 26.45 -17.10 -31.04
N ARG A 34 27.51 -17.93 -31.03
CA ARG A 34 27.49 -19.29 -31.60
C ARG A 34 26.39 -20.18 -31.01
N ARG A 35 26.13 -20.08 -29.70
CA ARG A 35 25.07 -20.87 -29.05
C ARG A 35 23.67 -20.40 -29.45
N VAL A 36 23.52 -19.11 -29.74
CA VAL A 36 22.27 -18.55 -30.27
C VAL A 36 22.06 -18.97 -31.72
N GLU A 37 23.09 -18.89 -32.56
CA GLU A 37 23.05 -19.33 -33.96
C GLU A 37 22.75 -20.84 -34.07
N ALA A 38 23.31 -21.64 -33.16
CA ALA A 38 23.03 -23.07 -33.08
C ALA A 38 21.67 -23.42 -32.47
N GLY A 39 20.84 -22.44 -32.07
CA GLY A 39 19.53 -22.66 -31.46
C GLY A 39 19.56 -23.22 -30.04
N VAL A 40 20.74 -23.38 -29.44
CA VAL A 40 20.89 -23.87 -28.06
C VAL A 40 20.45 -22.81 -27.05
N TRP A 41 20.72 -21.53 -27.34
CA TRP A 41 20.30 -20.39 -26.53
C TRP A 41 19.34 -19.50 -27.31
N THR A 42 18.38 -18.88 -26.63
CA THR A 42 17.45 -17.94 -27.26
C THR A 42 17.71 -16.52 -26.77
N ARG A 43 17.84 -15.55 -27.67
CA ARG A 43 17.89 -14.13 -27.29
C ARG A 43 16.47 -13.63 -27.03
N VAL A 44 16.16 -13.31 -25.77
CA VAL A 44 14.81 -12.86 -25.36
C VAL A 44 14.69 -11.33 -25.22
N ALA A 45 15.82 -10.65 -25.02
CA ALA A 45 15.91 -9.18 -25.03
C ALA A 45 17.35 -8.74 -25.37
N PRO A 46 17.61 -7.45 -25.66
CA PRO A 46 18.96 -6.95 -25.83
C PRO A 46 19.87 -7.33 -24.64
N ARG A 47 20.92 -8.11 -24.93
CA ARG A 47 21.93 -8.59 -23.96
C ARG A 47 21.41 -9.59 -22.92
N VAL A 48 20.19 -10.14 -23.08
CA VAL A 48 19.59 -11.15 -22.19
C VAL A 48 19.25 -12.40 -22.99
N HIS A 49 19.70 -13.56 -22.52
CA HIS A 49 19.58 -14.83 -23.21
C HIS A 49 18.96 -15.88 -22.28
N LEU A 50 18.06 -16.69 -22.84
CA LEU A 50 17.48 -17.87 -22.23
C LEU A 50 18.29 -19.09 -22.64
N VAL A 51 18.83 -19.79 -21.64
CA VAL A 51 19.65 -21.00 -21.83
C VAL A 51 18.79 -22.26 -21.79
N HIS A 52 17.77 -22.28 -20.93
CA HIS A 52 16.80 -23.37 -20.84
C HIS A 52 15.49 -22.86 -20.23
N GLY A 53 14.39 -23.57 -20.45
CA GLY A 53 13.06 -23.21 -19.97
C GLY A 53 12.18 -22.59 -21.06
N ASP A 54 10.98 -22.18 -20.67
CA ASP A 54 9.98 -21.63 -21.59
C ASP A 54 10.00 -20.10 -21.57
N ARG A 55 10.19 -19.49 -22.74
CA ARG A 55 10.15 -18.03 -22.93
C ARG A 55 8.81 -17.41 -22.52
N SER A 56 7.73 -18.17 -22.61
CA SER A 56 6.36 -17.72 -22.33
C SER A 56 6.04 -17.76 -20.82
N ALA A 57 6.82 -18.51 -20.05
CA ALA A 57 6.61 -18.68 -18.62
C ALA A 57 6.61 -17.32 -17.89
N PRO A 58 5.66 -17.07 -16.97
CA PRO A 58 5.54 -15.81 -16.24
C PRO A 58 6.85 -15.35 -15.57
N ALA A 59 7.56 -16.27 -14.91
CA ALA A 59 8.82 -15.96 -14.23
C ALA A 59 9.91 -15.49 -15.21
N VAL A 60 10.02 -16.15 -16.37
CA VAL A 60 10.98 -15.81 -17.43
C VAL A 60 10.66 -14.44 -18.02
N ARG A 61 9.38 -14.14 -18.30
CA ARG A 61 8.95 -12.82 -18.81
C ARG A 61 9.29 -11.70 -17.84
N VAL A 62 8.94 -11.85 -16.56
CA VAL A 62 9.18 -10.84 -15.52
C VAL A 62 10.67 -10.61 -15.32
N ARG A 63 11.46 -11.69 -15.25
CA ARG A 63 12.90 -11.58 -15.07
C ARG A 63 13.61 -11.02 -16.30
N THR A 64 13.16 -11.38 -17.50
CA THR A 64 13.66 -10.77 -18.75
C THR A 64 13.50 -9.26 -18.69
N ALA A 65 12.32 -8.76 -18.31
CA ALA A 65 12.08 -7.33 -18.16
C ALA A 65 12.99 -6.68 -17.11
N SER A 66 13.15 -7.30 -15.95
CA SER A 66 14.01 -6.81 -14.87
C SER A 66 15.48 -6.74 -15.30
N LEU A 67 16.05 -7.82 -15.84
CA LEU A 67 17.45 -7.89 -16.29
C LEU A 67 17.73 -6.95 -17.47
N TRP A 68 16.79 -6.82 -18.39
CA TRP A 68 16.95 -5.95 -19.56
C TRP A 68 16.92 -4.47 -19.19
N SER A 69 15.94 -4.08 -18.37
CA SER A 69 15.72 -2.67 -18.02
C SER A 69 16.67 -2.17 -16.95
N ASP A 70 17.23 -3.08 -16.13
CA ASP A 70 17.92 -2.72 -14.89
C ASP A 70 17.03 -1.81 -14.01
N GLY A 71 15.72 -2.07 -14.06
CA GLY A 71 14.66 -1.29 -13.44
C GLY A 71 13.91 -2.06 -12.36
N VAL A 72 12.97 -1.36 -11.73
CA VAL A 72 12.11 -1.89 -10.68
C VAL A 72 10.86 -2.50 -11.29
N VAL A 73 10.60 -3.79 -11.09
CA VAL A 73 9.35 -4.44 -11.53
C VAL A 73 8.17 -3.77 -10.81
N SER A 74 7.15 -3.35 -11.55
CA SER A 74 6.01 -2.57 -11.06
C SER A 74 4.65 -3.10 -11.54
N GLY A 75 3.55 -2.43 -11.17
CA GLY A 75 2.19 -2.82 -11.54
C GLY A 75 1.83 -4.27 -11.19
N MET A 76 1.10 -4.91 -12.10
CA MET A 76 0.62 -6.29 -11.92
C MET A 76 1.76 -7.31 -11.77
N ALA A 77 2.91 -7.08 -12.42
CA ALA A 77 4.06 -7.94 -12.29
C ALA A 77 4.65 -7.88 -10.87
N ALA A 78 4.70 -6.71 -10.24
CA ALA A 78 5.10 -6.58 -8.85
C ALA A 78 4.11 -7.29 -7.91
N ALA A 79 2.81 -7.13 -8.16
CA ALA A 79 1.76 -7.80 -7.40
C ALA A 79 1.90 -9.33 -7.45
N TRP A 80 2.10 -9.87 -8.64
CA TRP A 80 2.37 -11.30 -8.85
C TRP A 80 3.66 -11.74 -8.15
N VAL A 81 4.72 -10.95 -8.27
CA VAL A 81 5.96 -11.23 -7.55
C VAL A 81 5.72 -11.23 -6.04
N HIS A 82 4.78 -10.48 -5.47
CA HIS A 82 4.42 -10.51 -4.05
C HIS A 82 3.34 -11.52 -3.67
N ASP A 83 2.92 -12.38 -4.61
CA ASP A 83 1.83 -13.33 -4.42
C ASP A 83 0.51 -12.62 -4.01
N LEU A 84 0.26 -11.45 -4.62
CA LEU A 84 -0.98 -10.65 -4.52
C LEU A 84 -1.88 -10.82 -5.74
N ALA A 85 -1.36 -11.41 -6.82
CA ALA A 85 -2.07 -11.69 -8.06
C ALA A 85 -1.59 -13.03 -8.61
N ASP A 86 -2.47 -13.75 -9.33
CA ASP A 86 -2.15 -15.08 -9.87
C ASP A 86 -1.28 -15.02 -11.14
N ARG A 87 -1.27 -13.88 -11.83
CA ARG A 87 -0.50 -13.65 -13.07
C ARG A 87 0.09 -12.24 -13.14
N PRO A 88 1.26 -12.04 -13.77
CA PRO A 88 1.94 -10.73 -13.85
C PRO A 88 1.33 -9.75 -14.86
N GLY A 89 0.23 -10.12 -15.52
CA GLY A 89 -0.39 -9.33 -16.59
C GLY A 89 0.16 -9.60 -18.00
N PRO A 90 -0.52 -9.07 -19.03
CA PRO A 90 -0.14 -9.28 -20.44
C PRO A 90 1.14 -8.53 -20.83
N LEU A 91 1.42 -7.39 -20.18
CA LEU A 91 2.67 -6.65 -20.30
C LEU A 91 3.33 -6.59 -18.92
N VAL A 92 4.65 -6.75 -18.88
CA VAL A 92 5.44 -6.59 -17.66
C VAL A 92 5.79 -5.12 -17.52
N ASP A 93 5.25 -4.47 -16.50
CA ASP A 93 5.61 -3.09 -16.18
C ASP A 93 6.96 -3.05 -15.43
N VAL A 94 7.85 -2.17 -15.87
CA VAL A 94 9.10 -1.84 -15.18
C VAL A 94 9.24 -0.33 -15.04
N THR A 95 9.67 0.12 -13.87
CA THR A 95 9.92 1.53 -13.58
C THR A 95 11.41 1.79 -13.56
N VAL A 96 11.84 2.77 -14.35
CA VAL A 96 13.24 3.22 -14.43
C VAL A 96 13.32 4.69 -14.01
N PRO A 97 14.50 5.18 -13.57
CA PRO A 97 14.70 6.60 -13.26
C PRO A 97 14.26 7.52 -14.40
N ARG A 98 13.77 8.73 -14.08
CA ARG A 98 13.13 9.65 -15.05
C ARG A 98 14.01 9.96 -16.27
N ARG A 99 15.32 10.03 -16.06
CA ARG A 99 16.32 10.36 -17.09
C ARG A 99 16.76 9.16 -17.94
N ARG A 100 16.50 7.93 -17.50
CA ARG A 100 16.79 6.71 -18.30
C ARG A 100 15.80 6.60 -19.46
N ARG A 101 16.32 6.24 -20.64
CA ARG A 101 15.53 5.96 -21.85
C ARG A 101 16.01 4.63 -22.45
N PRO A 102 15.63 3.49 -21.84
CA PRO A 102 15.93 2.20 -22.45
C PRO A 102 15.22 2.07 -23.81
N GLY A 103 15.69 1.15 -24.64
CA GLY A 103 15.02 0.81 -25.91
C GLY A 103 13.64 0.19 -25.68
N ARG A 104 13.13 -0.51 -26.69
CA ARG A 104 11.87 -1.28 -26.58
C ARG A 104 12.15 -2.77 -26.56
N VAL A 105 11.37 -3.50 -25.77
CA VAL A 105 11.30 -4.96 -25.74
C VAL A 105 9.83 -5.35 -25.78
N GLU A 106 9.51 -6.31 -26.63
CA GLU A 106 8.16 -6.86 -26.74
C GLU A 106 7.68 -7.39 -25.38
N GLY A 107 6.42 -7.15 -25.05
CA GLY A 107 5.86 -7.61 -23.78
C GLY A 107 6.29 -6.80 -22.54
N VAL A 108 7.11 -5.75 -22.69
CA VAL A 108 7.58 -4.90 -21.58
C VAL A 108 7.08 -3.46 -21.74
N ARG A 109 6.51 -2.90 -20.67
CA ARG A 109 6.10 -1.49 -20.60
C ARG A 109 7.00 -0.74 -19.62
N VAL A 110 7.66 0.30 -20.11
CA VAL A 110 8.56 1.12 -19.28
C VAL A 110 7.82 2.35 -18.75
N ARG A 111 7.78 2.49 -17.42
CA ARG A 111 7.41 3.72 -16.71
C ARG A 111 8.67 4.46 -16.30
N ARG A 112 8.62 5.79 -16.31
CA ARG A 112 9.75 6.66 -15.94
C ARG A 112 9.38 7.49 -14.73
N ARG A 113 9.93 7.13 -13.57
CA ARG A 113 9.67 7.76 -12.28
C ARG A 113 10.87 7.55 -11.37
N ASP A 114 11.26 8.59 -10.64
CA ASP A 114 12.22 8.47 -9.57
C ASP A 114 11.46 7.94 -8.35
N LEU A 115 11.73 6.70 -8.00
CA LEU A 115 11.09 6.01 -6.88
C LEU A 115 11.85 6.34 -5.60
N ASP A 116 11.11 6.51 -4.51
CA ASP A 116 11.71 6.58 -3.19
C ASP A 116 12.31 5.20 -2.85
N PRO A 117 13.51 5.14 -2.21
CA PRO A 117 14.11 3.87 -1.80
C PRO A 117 13.19 2.99 -0.94
N LEU A 118 12.31 3.58 -0.12
CA LEU A 118 11.34 2.86 0.70
C LEU A 118 10.24 2.17 -0.13
N ASP A 119 10.02 2.63 -1.37
CA ASP A 119 9.08 2.03 -2.31
C ASP A 119 9.72 0.93 -3.17
N VAL A 120 11.00 0.58 -2.92
CA VAL A 120 11.73 -0.45 -3.65
C VAL A 120 12.21 -1.54 -2.69
N THR A 121 11.94 -2.79 -3.02
CA THR A 121 12.43 -3.95 -2.28
C THR A 121 13.07 -4.98 -3.22
N ARG A 122 13.76 -5.97 -2.66
CA ARG A 122 14.32 -7.09 -3.41
C ARG A 122 13.52 -8.36 -3.15
N ARG A 123 13.00 -8.97 -4.22
CA ARG A 123 12.32 -10.28 -4.14
C ARG A 123 12.72 -11.14 -5.34
N ARG A 124 12.97 -12.44 -5.11
CA ARG A 124 13.43 -13.39 -6.16
C ARG A 124 14.66 -12.87 -6.94
N GLY A 125 15.52 -12.08 -6.29
CA GLY A 125 16.72 -11.48 -6.90
C GLY A 125 16.48 -10.27 -7.79
N MET A 126 15.24 -9.76 -7.89
CA MET A 126 14.88 -8.60 -8.69
C MET A 126 14.55 -7.40 -7.79
N ALA A 127 14.77 -6.18 -8.28
CA ALA A 127 14.20 -4.98 -7.70
C ALA A 127 12.71 -4.91 -8.07
N VAL A 128 11.84 -4.71 -7.08
CA VAL A 128 10.38 -4.76 -7.21
C VAL A 128 9.77 -3.65 -6.36
N LEU A 129 8.65 -3.07 -6.80
CA LEU A 129 7.91 -2.12 -5.97
C LEU A 129 7.53 -2.78 -4.63
N ALA A 130 7.67 -2.04 -3.53
CA ALA A 130 7.21 -2.47 -2.22
C ALA A 130 5.68 -2.67 -2.22
N VAL A 131 5.21 -3.58 -1.38
CA VAL A 131 3.79 -3.99 -1.31
C VAL A 131 2.81 -2.81 -1.25
N PRO A 132 3.00 -1.75 -0.43
CA PRO A 132 2.04 -0.67 -0.34
C PRO A 132 1.83 0.07 -1.67
N LEU A 133 2.93 0.44 -2.35
CA LEU A 133 2.83 1.13 -3.64
C LEU A 133 2.37 0.19 -4.76
N ALA A 134 2.78 -1.09 -4.75
CA ALA A 134 2.32 -2.08 -5.71
C ALA A 134 0.80 -2.29 -5.63
N VAL A 135 0.23 -2.36 -4.42
CA VAL A 135 -1.22 -2.44 -4.21
C VAL A 135 -1.93 -1.21 -4.77
N LEU A 136 -1.42 -0.01 -4.51
CA LEU A 136 -1.99 1.24 -5.05
C LEU A 136 -1.96 1.27 -6.59
N GLU A 137 -0.85 0.89 -7.21
CA GLU A 137 -0.75 0.86 -8.67
C GLU A 137 -1.74 -0.14 -9.30
N VAL A 138 -1.88 -1.32 -8.69
CA VAL A 138 -2.77 -2.37 -9.20
C VAL A 138 -4.23 -1.99 -9.00
N ALA A 139 -4.59 -1.52 -7.81
CA ALA A 139 -5.94 -1.05 -7.51
C ALA A 139 -6.35 0.12 -8.42
N THR A 140 -5.39 0.98 -8.80
CA THR A 140 -5.64 2.07 -9.76
C THR A 140 -5.92 1.55 -11.17
N ALA A 141 -5.33 0.42 -11.56
CA ALA A 141 -5.41 -0.11 -12.92
C ALA A 141 -6.56 -1.10 -13.15
N LEU A 142 -7.23 -1.57 -12.09
CA LEU A 142 -8.33 -2.53 -12.16
C LEU A 142 -9.69 -1.85 -11.93
N PRO A 143 -10.76 -2.31 -12.61
CA PRO A 143 -12.13 -1.86 -12.33
C PRO A 143 -12.52 -2.05 -10.86
N ASP A 144 -12.29 -3.26 -10.31
CA ASP A 144 -12.62 -3.64 -8.92
C ASP A 144 -11.44 -3.40 -7.96
N GLY A 145 -10.71 -2.31 -8.17
CA GLY A 145 -9.48 -2.00 -7.44
C GLY A 145 -9.68 -1.76 -5.94
N ASP A 146 -10.85 -1.26 -5.55
CA ASP A 146 -11.28 -1.08 -4.16
C ASP A 146 -11.33 -2.41 -3.38
N THR A 147 -11.84 -3.47 -4.01
CA THR A 147 -11.91 -4.81 -3.41
C THR A 147 -10.52 -5.40 -3.18
N LEU A 148 -9.60 -5.21 -4.13
CA LEU A 148 -8.20 -5.63 -3.98
C LEU A 148 -7.52 -4.85 -2.86
N LEU A 149 -7.73 -3.53 -2.80
CA LEU A 149 -7.19 -2.68 -1.75
C LEU A 149 -7.69 -3.11 -0.36
N ASP A 150 -8.98 -3.37 -0.22
CA ASP A 150 -9.59 -3.81 1.04
C ASP A 150 -9.10 -5.20 1.47
N SER A 151 -8.87 -6.11 0.52
CA SER A 151 -8.23 -7.40 0.80
C SER A 151 -6.79 -7.21 1.31
N ALA A 152 -6.02 -6.32 0.68
CA ALA A 152 -4.64 -6.03 1.06
C ALA A 152 -4.58 -5.37 2.45
N LEU A 153 -5.43 -4.39 2.75
CA LEU A 153 -5.50 -3.73 4.06
C LEU A 153 -5.86 -4.68 5.20
N ARG A 154 -6.57 -5.78 4.90
CA ARG A 154 -6.92 -6.80 5.90
C ARG A 154 -5.78 -7.78 6.20
N ARG A 155 -4.89 -8.05 5.25
CA ARG A 155 -3.98 -9.22 5.32
C ARG A 155 -2.51 -8.94 5.02
N ARG A 156 -2.20 -7.82 4.36
CA ARG A 156 -0.90 -7.62 3.68
C ARG A 156 -0.24 -6.27 3.96
N VAL A 157 -1.01 -5.21 4.19
CA VAL A 157 -0.49 -3.85 4.36
C VAL A 157 -1.26 -3.09 5.44
N ARG A 158 -0.57 -2.28 6.24
CA ARG A 158 -1.23 -1.35 7.17
C ARG A 158 -1.65 -0.10 6.43
N PHE A 159 -2.72 0.55 6.91
CA PHE A 159 -3.16 1.82 6.32
C PHE A 159 -2.06 2.89 6.35
N ASP A 160 -1.28 2.98 7.44
CA ASP A 160 -0.11 3.88 7.55
C ASP A 160 0.90 3.75 6.41
N ASP A 161 1.26 2.51 6.08
CA ASP A 161 2.26 2.21 5.06
C ASP A 161 1.71 2.57 3.67
N LEU A 162 0.42 2.29 3.45
CA LEU A 162 -0.32 2.66 2.23
C LEU A 162 -0.36 4.19 2.06
N LEU A 163 -0.74 4.92 3.10
CA LEU A 163 -0.81 6.38 3.09
C LEU A 163 0.57 7.00 2.84
N SER A 164 1.60 6.46 3.48
CA SER A 164 2.99 6.90 3.29
C SER A 164 3.46 6.66 1.86
N ALA A 165 3.15 5.50 1.28
CA ALA A 165 3.46 5.22 -0.13
C ALA A 165 2.69 6.13 -1.10
N TYR A 166 1.41 6.40 -0.84
CA TYR A 166 0.64 7.36 -1.61
C TYR A 166 1.26 8.76 -1.56
N ARG A 167 1.64 9.24 -0.36
CA ARG A 167 2.29 10.56 -0.18
C ARG A 167 3.57 10.68 -1.02
N ARG A 168 4.40 9.65 -1.06
CA ARG A 168 5.60 9.59 -1.92
C ARG A 168 5.28 9.46 -3.41
N ALA A 169 4.08 8.99 -3.75
CA ALA A 169 3.60 8.86 -5.12
C ALA A 169 2.81 10.07 -5.64
N MET A 170 2.59 11.09 -4.81
CA MET A 170 1.86 12.29 -5.23
C MET A 170 2.54 12.96 -6.43
N GLY A 171 1.73 13.44 -7.38
CA GLY A 171 2.20 14.04 -8.62
C GLY A 171 2.70 13.02 -9.68
N SER A 172 2.59 11.72 -9.43
CA SER A 172 2.82 10.69 -10.45
C SER A 172 1.54 10.36 -11.24
N THR A 173 1.70 9.76 -12.42
CA THR A 173 0.56 9.29 -13.23
C THR A 173 -0.29 8.31 -12.42
N GLY A 174 -1.60 8.57 -12.33
CA GLY A 174 -2.53 7.76 -11.55
C GLY A 174 -2.72 8.21 -10.11
N SER A 175 -1.99 9.24 -9.63
CA SER A 175 -2.10 9.70 -8.24
C SER A 175 -3.49 10.21 -7.85
N ALA A 176 -4.27 10.75 -8.80
CA ALA A 176 -5.65 11.17 -8.55
C ALA A 176 -6.55 9.97 -8.17
N ARG A 177 -6.49 8.88 -8.95
CA ARG A 177 -7.22 7.65 -8.63
C ARG A 177 -6.69 6.98 -7.36
N MET A 178 -5.38 7.03 -7.11
CA MET A 178 -4.81 6.57 -5.83
C MET A 178 -5.37 7.37 -4.65
N ARG A 179 -5.53 8.69 -4.79
CA ARG A 179 -6.14 9.55 -3.76
C ARG A 179 -7.55 9.09 -3.45
N GLU A 180 -8.40 8.93 -4.47
CA GLU A 180 -9.79 8.46 -4.30
C GLU A 180 -9.85 7.14 -3.52
N LEU A 181 -8.98 6.19 -3.88
CA LEU A 181 -8.90 4.89 -3.21
C LEU A 181 -8.45 5.00 -1.75
N VAL A 182 -7.45 5.84 -1.46
CA VAL A 182 -6.94 6.07 -0.09
C VAL A 182 -7.98 6.79 0.77
N VAL A 183 -8.66 7.81 0.24
CA VAL A 183 -9.76 8.51 0.94
C VAL A 183 -10.88 7.53 1.27
N ALA A 184 -11.36 6.77 0.28
CA ALA A 184 -12.43 5.81 0.51
C ALA A 184 -12.04 4.70 1.52
N ALA A 185 -10.78 4.25 1.49
CA ALA A 185 -10.26 3.30 2.48
C ALA A 185 -10.18 3.91 3.89
N ALA A 186 -9.84 5.20 3.99
CA ALA A 186 -9.83 5.92 5.27
C ALA A 186 -11.24 6.02 5.85
N ASP A 187 -12.22 6.46 5.07
CA ASP A 187 -13.63 6.56 5.50
C ASP A 187 -14.19 5.21 5.98
N ARG A 188 -13.84 4.12 5.29
CA ARG A 188 -14.20 2.76 5.72
C ARG A 188 -13.53 2.35 7.03
N ALA A 189 -12.27 2.73 7.24
CA ALA A 189 -11.55 2.46 8.48
C ALA A 189 -12.19 3.22 9.65
N ASP A 190 -12.56 4.48 9.45
CA ASP A 190 -13.17 5.33 10.48
C ASP A 190 -14.53 4.77 10.90
N SER A 191 -15.36 4.38 9.93
CA SER A 191 -16.62 3.68 10.18
C SER A 191 -16.43 2.37 10.97
N ARG A 192 -15.31 1.66 10.76
CA ARG A 192 -15.01 0.43 11.50
C ARG A 192 -14.55 0.74 12.92
N LEU A 193 -13.76 1.79 13.12
CA LEU A 193 -13.32 2.24 14.44
C LEU A 193 -14.51 2.59 15.33
N GLU A 194 -15.47 3.36 14.81
CA GLU A 194 -16.72 3.68 15.51
C GLU A 194 -17.46 2.42 15.97
N ARG A 195 -17.65 1.45 15.06
CA ARG A 195 -18.33 0.19 15.39
C ARG A 195 -17.61 -0.59 16.49
N MET A 196 -16.28 -0.61 16.47
CA MET A 196 -15.48 -1.26 17.51
C MET A 196 -15.64 -0.57 18.86
N LEU A 197 -15.64 0.77 18.88
CA LEU A 197 -15.88 1.55 20.09
C LEU A 197 -17.29 1.29 20.65
N PHE A 198 -18.32 1.20 19.80
CA PHE A 198 -19.68 0.85 20.25
C PHE A 198 -19.74 -0.54 20.89
N GLN A 199 -19.07 -1.52 20.28
CA GLN A 199 -19.01 -2.88 20.81
C GLN A 199 -18.28 -2.91 22.16
N LEU A 200 -17.18 -2.17 22.27
CA LEU A 200 -16.41 -2.04 23.51
C LEU A 200 -17.25 -1.43 24.63
N MET A 201 -17.96 -0.33 24.37
CA MET A 201 -18.84 0.32 25.36
C MET A 201 -19.97 -0.62 25.81
N ARG A 202 -20.64 -1.31 24.87
CA ARG A 202 -21.69 -2.27 25.19
C ARG A 202 -21.17 -3.43 26.04
N ALA A 203 -20.02 -4.01 25.67
CA ALA A 203 -19.40 -5.09 26.45
C ALA A 203 -19.01 -4.66 27.87
N ALA A 204 -18.65 -3.37 28.04
CA ALA A 204 -18.32 -2.79 29.35
C ALA A 204 -19.54 -2.32 30.16
N GLY A 205 -20.77 -2.55 29.68
CA GLY A 205 -22.00 -2.09 30.34
C GLY A 205 -22.22 -0.57 30.31
N ILE A 206 -21.55 0.15 29.40
CA ILE A 206 -21.70 1.59 29.25
C ILE A 206 -22.86 1.88 28.28
N GLY A 207 -24.01 2.24 28.82
CA GLY A 207 -25.21 2.67 28.10
C GLY A 207 -25.49 4.17 28.24
N GLY A 208 -26.66 4.64 27.78
CA GLY A 208 -27.08 6.04 27.93
C GLY A 208 -26.48 7.02 26.93
N TRP A 209 -25.83 6.52 25.87
CA TRP A 209 -25.34 7.35 24.77
C TRP A 209 -26.36 7.45 23.62
N THR A 210 -26.33 8.58 22.92
CA THR A 210 -27.08 8.86 21.70
C THR A 210 -26.11 9.10 20.55
N ARG A 211 -26.49 8.72 19.33
CA ARG A 211 -25.68 8.91 18.12
C ARG A 211 -26.23 10.02 17.26
N ASN A 212 -25.35 10.59 16.43
CA ASN A 212 -25.69 11.57 15.41
C ASN A 212 -26.54 12.71 16.00
N VAL A 213 -26.14 13.22 17.17
CA VAL A 213 -26.86 14.31 17.81
C VAL A 213 -26.53 15.60 17.07
N PRO A 214 -27.52 16.34 16.53
CA PRO A 214 -27.25 17.60 15.85
C PRO A 214 -26.73 18.65 16.85
N PHE A 215 -25.67 19.34 16.47
CA PHE A 215 -25.03 20.39 17.26
C PHE A 215 -24.47 21.48 16.34
N ARG A 216 -25.14 22.64 16.30
CA ARG A 216 -24.68 23.86 15.58
C ARG A 216 -24.18 23.61 14.15
N GLY A 217 -24.90 22.77 13.39
CA GLY A 217 -24.55 22.43 12.01
C GLY A 217 -23.63 21.21 11.86
N TRP A 218 -23.15 20.65 12.96
CA TRP A 218 -22.42 19.38 13.02
C TRP A 218 -23.28 18.25 13.60
N PHE A 219 -22.77 17.03 13.54
CA PHE A 219 -23.31 15.87 14.24
C PHE A 219 -22.27 15.33 15.23
N LEU A 220 -22.74 14.94 16.42
CA LEU A 220 -21.92 14.29 17.45
C LEU A 220 -22.07 12.78 17.31
N ASP A 221 -20.95 12.08 17.10
CA ASP A 221 -20.95 10.65 16.80
C ASP A 221 -21.52 9.84 17.97
N ILE A 222 -21.05 10.15 19.18
CA ILE A 222 -21.49 9.58 20.45
C ILE A 222 -21.61 10.70 21.48
N ALA A 223 -22.81 10.90 22.04
CA ALA A 223 -23.05 11.88 23.08
C ALA A 223 -23.75 11.27 24.29
N PHE A 224 -23.27 11.58 25.49
CA PHE A 224 -23.97 11.38 26.74
C PHE A 224 -24.53 12.74 27.16
N LEU A 225 -25.82 12.96 26.87
CA LEU A 225 -26.44 14.28 26.97
C LEU A 225 -26.43 14.82 28.41
N GLU A 226 -26.79 13.97 29.38
CA GLU A 226 -26.83 14.33 30.80
C GLU A 226 -25.43 14.68 31.35
N ALA A 227 -24.41 13.93 30.93
CA ALA A 227 -23.03 14.11 31.35
C ALA A 227 -22.28 15.22 30.58
N ARG A 228 -22.92 15.85 29.58
CA ARG A 228 -22.31 16.75 28.60
C ARG A 228 -20.97 16.22 28.09
N LEU A 229 -20.95 14.94 27.70
CA LEU A 229 -19.76 14.26 27.20
C LEU A 229 -19.97 13.84 25.75
N VAL A 230 -19.06 14.25 24.88
CA VAL A 230 -18.94 13.75 23.50
C VAL A 230 -17.76 12.79 23.42
N ILE A 231 -17.93 11.69 22.70
CA ILE A 231 -16.84 10.83 22.28
C ILE A 231 -16.75 10.88 20.76
N GLU A 232 -15.56 11.20 20.26
CA GLU A 232 -15.25 11.22 18.83
C GLU A 232 -14.16 10.19 18.53
N THR A 233 -14.19 9.62 17.32
CA THR A 233 -13.13 8.74 16.84
C THR A 233 -12.19 9.46 15.89
N ASP A 234 -10.92 9.54 16.24
CA ASP A 234 -9.87 10.07 15.38
C ASP A 234 -9.35 8.92 14.49
N GLY A 235 -10.08 8.68 13.40
CA GLY A 235 -9.69 7.72 12.39
C GLY A 235 -8.63 8.24 11.41
N TRP A 236 -8.47 7.54 10.30
CA TRP A 236 -7.47 7.84 9.29
C TRP A 236 -7.89 8.93 8.32
N ALA A 237 -9.18 9.28 8.18
CA ALA A 237 -9.61 10.25 7.17
C ALA A 237 -9.08 11.66 7.47
N TRP A 238 -8.84 12.00 8.74
CA TRP A 238 -8.17 13.23 9.18
C TRP A 238 -6.74 13.39 8.62
N HIS A 239 -6.06 12.29 8.28
CA HIS A 239 -4.71 12.32 7.73
C HIS A 239 -4.67 12.48 6.19
N VAL A 240 -5.82 12.39 5.53
CA VAL A 240 -5.93 12.41 4.07
C VAL A 240 -6.53 13.73 3.56
N GLU A 241 -7.42 14.38 4.32
CA GLU A 241 -8.11 15.61 3.90
C GLU A 241 -7.87 16.80 4.86
N PRO A 242 -7.10 17.83 4.44
CA PRO A 242 -6.82 19.00 5.28
C PRO A 242 -8.05 19.85 5.65
N ASP A 243 -9.06 19.91 4.79
CA ASP A 243 -10.27 20.72 5.05
C ASP A 243 -11.08 20.14 6.22
N ARG A 244 -11.15 18.81 6.31
CA ARG A 244 -11.75 18.12 7.46
C ARG A 244 -11.07 18.55 8.75
N PHE A 245 -9.72 18.58 8.79
CA PHE A 245 -8.99 18.97 10.00
C PHE A 245 -9.38 20.36 10.55
N GLN A 246 -9.59 21.34 9.67
CA GLN A 246 -10.01 22.69 10.07
C GLN A 246 -11.43 22.73 10.61
N GLU A 247 -12.38 22.05 9.94
CA GLU A 247 -13.76 21.94 10.41
C GLU A 247 -13.84 21.26 11.77
N ASP A 248 -13.01 20.24 11.99
CA ASP A 248 -12.97 19.49 13.24
C ASP A 248 -12.51 20.35 14.43
N ARG A 249 -11.52 21.21 14.21
CA ARG A 249 -11.06 22.17 15.21
C ARG A 249 -12.16 23.19 15.54
N ARG A 250 -12.92 23.65 14.55
CA ARG A 250 -14.06 24.55 14.78
C ARG A 250 -15.16 23.87 15.61
N LYS A 251 -15.52 22.62 15.27
CA LYS A 251 -16.48 21.81 16.03
C LYS A 251 -16.02 21.63 17.48
N GLN A 252 -14.75 21.27 17.67
CA GLN A 252 -14.17 21.07 19.00
C GLN A 252 -14.24 22.34 19.86
N ASN A 253 -13.85 23.50 19.33
CA ASN A 253 -13.93 24.75 20.08
C ASN A 253 -15.38 25.08 20.44
N ALA A 254 -16.31 24.94 19.49
CA ALA A 254 -17.74 25.20 19.74
C ALA A 254 -18.32 24.28 20.83
N LEU A 255 -17.88 23.02 20.90
CA LEU A 255 -18.27 22.07 21.95
C LEU A 255 -17.73 22.51 23.32
N VAL A 256 -16.46 22.89 23.39
CA VAL A 256 -15.84 23.42 24.62
C VAL A 256 -16.57 24.67 25.10
N ASP A 257 -16.85 25.62 24.20
CA ASP A 257 -17.59 26.85 24.50
C ASP A 257 -19.01 26.56 25.03
N ALA A 258 -19.62 25.48 24.57
CA ALA A 258 -20.93 25.03 25.04
C ALA A 258 -20.87 24.17 26.34
N GLY A 259 -19.70 24.06 26.97
CA GLY A 259 -19.49 23.32 28.21
C GLY A 259 -19.51 21.79 28.04
N TRP A 260 -19.24 21.29 26.84
CA TRP A 260 -19.05 19.86 26.60
C TRP A 260 -17.63 19.43 26.91
N ARG A 261 -17.50 18.25 27.49
CA ARG A 261 -16.23 17.52 27.55
C ARG A 261 -16.13 16.62 26.33
N ILE A 262 -14.92 16.48 25.82
CA ILE A 262 -14.66 15.76 24.58
C ILE A 262 -13.58 14.71 24.87
N LEU A 263 -13.88 13.46 24.57
CA LEU A 263 -12.90 12.38 24.53
C LEU A 263 -12.69 11.96 23.07
N ARG A 264 -11.43 11.88 22.66
CA ARG A 264 -11.04 11.40 21.34
C ARG A 264 -10.29 10.09 21.49
N PHE A 265 -10.65 9.11 20.67
CA PHE A 265 -9.98 7.82 20.64
C PHE A 265 -9.55 7.48 19.21
N THR A 266 -8.30 7.12 19.07
CA THR A 266 -7.70 6.68 17.81
C THR A 266 -7.92 5.19 17.59
N TRP A 267 -7.60 4.73 16.37
CA TRP A 267 -7.55 3.30 16.08
C TRP A 267 -6.67 2.53 17.06
N LYS A 268 -5.50 3.09 17.39
CA LYS A 268 -4.53 2.46 18.30
C LYS A 268 -5.11 2.32 19.71
N ASP A 269 -5.78 3.34 20.22
CA ASP A 269 -6.38 3.32 21.57
C ASP A 269 -7.39 2.18 21.69
N VAL A 270 -8.34 2.10 20.74
CA VAL A 270 -9.43 1.11 20.78
C VAL A 270 -8.93 -0.32 20.54
N THR A 271 -7.89 -0.50 19.72
CA THR A 271 -7.39 -1.85 19.38
C THR A 271 -6.31 -2.38 20.32
N THR A 272 -5.50 -1.50 20.90
CA THR A 272 -4.33 -1.88 21.69
C THR A 272 -4.58 -1.74 23.18
N GLU A 273 -5.35 -0.73 23.59
CA GLU A 273 -5.58 -0.41 25.00
C GLU A 273 -7.09 -0.26 25.34
N PRO A 274 -7.96 -1.22 24.96
CA PRO A 274 -9.41 -1.08 25.14
C PRO A 274 -9.84 -0.89 26.61
N GLY A 275 -9.10 -1.47 27.56
CA GLY A 275 -9.35 -1.27 28.99
C GLY A 275 -9.11 0.18 29.45
N ALA A 276 -8.09 0.84 28.92
CA ALA A 276 -7.79 2.24 29.23
C ALA A 276 -8.87 3.17 28.65
N VAL A 277 -9.37 2.88 27.44
CA VAL A 277 -10.50 3.57 26.82
C VAL A 277 -11.73 3.50 27.74
N VAL A 278 -12.13 2.30 28.15
CA VAL A 278 -13.29 2.09 29.04
C VAL A 278 -13.13 2.84 30.37
N ALA A 279 -11.95 2.72 31.00
CA ALA A 279 -11.68 3.40 32.27
C ALA A 279 -11.78 4.93 32.14
N ARG A 280 -11.30 5.49 31.02
CA ARG A 280 -11.36 6.93 30.75
C ARG A 280 -12.79 7.41 30.52
N ILE A 281 -13.61 6.65 29.78
CA ILE A 281 -15.03 6.94 29.59
C ILE A 281 -15.76 6.94 30.94
N ARG A 282 -15.58 5.89 31.76
CA ARG A 282 -16.23 5.79 33.09
C ARG A 282 -15.86 6.95 34.00
N ARG A 283 -14.58 7.33 34.04
CA ARG A 283 -14.12 8.49 34.82
C ARG A 283 -14.79 9.78 34.37
N ALA A 284 -14.93 9.99 33.06
CA ALA A 284 -15.63 11.14 32.53
C ALA A 284 -17.11 11.13 32.95
N LEU A 285 -17.80 9.99 32.83
CA LEU A 285 -19.20 9.86 33.24
C LEU A 285 -19.43 10.08 34.74
N ALA A 286 -18.48 9.71 35.60
CA ALA A 286 -18.56 9.92 37.04
C ALA A 286 -18.31 11.38 37.49
N THR A 287 -17.79 12.23 36.61
CA THR A 287 -17.53 13.65 36.93
C THR A 287 -18.70 14.50 36.44
N PRO A 288 -19.34 15.30 37.31
CA PRO A 288 -20.46 16.16 36.90
C PRO A 288 -20.01 17.21 35.87
N PRO A 289 -20.93 17.71 35.01
CA PRO A 289 -20.59 18.73 34.01
C PRO A 289 -20.04 19.99 34.68
N THR A 290 -18.99 20.57 34.12
CA THR A 290 -18.55 21.92 34.50
C THR A 290 -19.67 22.90 34.12
N GLN A 291 -20.21 23.63 35.10
CA GLN A 291 -21.17 24.70 34.80
C GLN A 291 -20.47 25.76 33.95
N ALA A 292 -21.02 26.07 32.78
CA ALA A 292 -20.57 27.23 32.01
C ALA A 292 -20.88 28.47 32.86
N ALA A 293 -19.86 29.31 33.11
CA ALA A 293 -20.10 30.65 33.64
C ALA A 293 -21.02 31.37 32.65
N GLY A 294 -22.18 31.81 33.15
CA GLY A 294 -23.21 32.48 32.35
C GLY A 294 -22.77 33.82 31.79
#